data_AF-A0A0N0DAE3-F1
#
_entry.id   AF-A0A0N0DAE3-F1
#
_cell.length_a   1.000
_cell.length_b   1.000
_cell.length_c   1.000
_cell.angle_alpha   90.00
_cell.angle_beta   90.00
_cell.angle_gamma   90.00
#
_symmetry.space_group_name_H-M   'P 1'
#
loop_
_entity.id
_entity.type
_entity.pdbx_description
1 polymer ?
#
loop_
_entity_poly.entity_id
_entity_poly.type
_entity_poly.pdbx_seq_one_letter_code
_entity_poly.pdbx_strand_id
1 'polypeptide(L)'
;MTATTPQPFSVPVLFTEIDHEPKNTWTDYGPTERRIIAKGWVKEEGRKAFSVDTIWDNDVRIPLRDGVELLGDVFRPVTSDDKPVPAIMPWSHYGKTGTGIQQLDMFPWRVGVPRSETSGLEKWEAPDPAEWVARGYAVVNIDACGSFKSGGDLVAYGT
;
A
#
# COMPACT_ATOMS: atom_id res chain seq x y z
N MET A 1 -30.98 -41.56 18.62
CA MET A 1 -30.07 -40.65 17.90
C MET A 1 -30.91 -39.60 17.22
N THR A 2 -30.96 -38.38 17.77
CA THR A 2 -31.67 -37.24 17.19
C THR A 2 -30.76 -36.55 16.19
N ALA A 3 -31.17 -36.51 14.91
CA ALA A 3 -30.45 -35.80 13.87
C ALA A 3 -30.57 -34.29 14.10
N THR A 4 -29.43 -33.62 14.25
CA THR A 4 -29.36 -32.16 14.34
C THR A 4 -29.59 -31.58 12.94
N THR A 5 -30.73 -30.93 12.71
CA THR A 5 -30.97 -30.15 11.50
C THR A 5 -30.00 -28.96 11.49
N PRO A 6 -29.20 -28.73 10.43
CA PRO A 6 -28.39 -27.53 10.34
C PRO A 6 -29.31 -26.32 10.28
N GLN A 7 -29.22 -25.40 11.24
CA GLN A 7 -29.88 -24.10 11.09
C GLN A 7 -29.15 -23.31 10.00
N PRO A 8 -29.86 -22.80 8.98
CA PRO A 8 -29.29 -21.87 8.02
C PRO A 8 -29.24 -20.51 8.70
N PHE A 9 -28.23 -20.28 9.54
CA PHE A 9 -27.94 -18.94 10.01
C PHE A 9 -27.35 -18.15 8.83
N SER A 10 -28.15 -17.29 8.23
CA SER A 10 -27.71 -16.30 7.26
C SER A 10 -27.82 -14.94 7.92
N VAL A 11 -26.67 -14.31 8.22
CA VAL A 11 -26.62 -12.88 8.57
C VAL A 11 -26.71 -12.12 7.26
N PRO A 12 -27.65 -11.17 7.11
CA PRO A 12 -27.63 -10.27 5.97
C PRO A 12 -26.29 -9.52 5.91
N VAL A 13 -25.54 -9.72 4.83
CA VAL A 13 -24.36 -8.90 4.53
C VAL A 13 -24.88 -7.56 4.01
N LEU A 14 -24.69 -6.50 4.80
CA LEU A 14 -25.07 -5.15 4.42
C LEU A 14 -23.85 -4.44 3.84
N PHE A 15 -23.94 -4.07 2.57
CA PHE A 15 -22.97 -3.19 1.93
C PHE A 15 -23.28 -1.74 2.28
N THR A 16 -22.23 -0.95 2.48
CA THR A 16 -22.31 0.51 2.62
C THR A 16 -21.39 1.13 1.59
N GLU A 17 -21.89 2.13 0.88
CA GLU A 17 -21.09 2.92 -0.06
C GLU A 17 -19.91 3.57 0.69
N ILE A 18 -18.71 3.43 0.14
CA ILE A 18 -17.52 4.04 0.71
C ILE A 18 -17.46 5.54 0.35
N ASP A 19 -16.93 6.36 1.27
CA ASP A 19 -16.54 7.74 0.95
C ASP A 19 -15.34 7.70 0.00
N HIS A 20 -15.56 8.04 -1.26
CA HIS A 20 -14.52 8.03 -2.31
C HIS A 20 -13.58 9.24 -2.26
N GLU A 21 -13.69 10.09 -1.24
CA GLU A 21 -12.75 11.17 -0.97
C GLU A 21 -11.97 10.91 0.33
N PRO A 22 -10.84 10.16 0.24
CA PRO A 22 -9.97 9.92 1.37
C PRO A 22 -9.55 11.22 2.07
N LYS A 23 -9.65 11.22 3.39
CA LYS A 23 -9.23 12.35 4.24
C LYS A 23 -7.86 12.04 4.84
N ASN A 24 -7.10 13.08 5.17
CA ASN A 24 -5.77 12.98 5.78
C ASN A 24 -4.72 12.28 4.90
N THR A 25 -4.83 12.41 3.58
CA THR A 25 -3.76 12.02 2.66
C THR A 25 -2.68 13.09 2.64
N TRP A 26 -1.41 12.69 2.55
CA TRP A 26 -0.30 13.64 2.32
C TRP A 26 0.20 13.62 0.88
N THR A 27 -0.31 12.70 0.06
CA THR A 27 -0.21 12.71 -1.39
C THR A 27 -1.61 12.73 -1.99
N ASP A 28 -1.80 13.54 -3.03
CA ASP A 28 -3.02 13.54 -3.81
C ASP A 28 -3.02 12.36 -4.80
N TYR A 29 -4.22 11.95 -5.20
CA TYR A 29 -4.42 11.03 -6.31
C TYR A 29 -4.42 11.80 -7.63
N GLY A 30 -3.85 11.21 -8.68
CA GLY A 30 -3.70 11.83 -9.98
C GLY A 30 -3.51 10.82 -11.12
N PRO A 31 -3.03 11.30 -12.29
CA PRO A 31 -2.55 10.40 -13.33
C PRO A 31 -1.30 9.64 -12.85
N THR A 32 -1.03 8.48 -13.45
CA THR A 32 0.19 7.73 -13.16
C THR A 32 1.42 8.60 -13.42
N GLU A 33 2.26 8.76 -12.40
CA GLU A 33 3.46 9.60 -12.47
C GLU A 33 4.71 8.80 -12.08
N ARG A 34 5.76 8.89 -12.90
CA ARG A 34 7.07 8.32 -12.60
C ARG A 34 8.00 9.38 -12.05
N ARG A 35 8.63 9.07 -10.91
CA ARG A 35 9.66 9.91 -10.27
C ARG A 35 10.91 9.09 -10.00
N ILE A 36 12.07 9.76 -9.97
CA ILE A 36 13.32 9.17 -9.48
C ILE A 36 13.60 9.75 -8.10
N ILE A 37 13.70 8.89 -7.10
CA ILE A 37 14.20 9.21 -5.77
C ILE A 37 15.71 8.97 -5.81
N ALA A 38 16.48 10.04 -5.74
CA ALA A 38 17.93 9.97 -5.76
C ALA A 38 18.48 9.31 -4.50
N LYS A 39 19.58 8.57 -4.64
CA LYS A 39 20.39 8.11 -3.51
C LYS A 39 20.74 9.28 -2.58
N GLY A 40 20.53 9.07 -1.28
CA GLY A 40 20.74 10.06 -0.23
C GLY A 40 19.52 10.95 0.04
N TRP A 41 18.47 10.88 -0.77
CA TRP A 41 17.23 11.61 -0.50
C TRP A 41 16.55 11.10 0.78
N VAL A 42 16.01 12.04 1.54
CA VAL A 42 15.28 11.82 2.80
C VAL A 42 13.98 12.62 2.74
N LYS A 43 12.85 11.99 3.07
CA LYS A 43 11.53 12.66 3.08
C LYS A 43 11.45 13.78 4.11
N GLU A 44 11.90 13.49 5.34
CA GLU A 44 11.82 14.37 6.51
C GLU A 44 13.01 14.12 7.44
N GLU A 45 13.39 15.11 8.24
CA GLU A 45 14.46 14.99 9.22
C GLU A 45 14.29 13.75 10.13
N GLY A 46 15.37 12.99 10.28
CA GLY A 46 15.41 11.79 11.10
C GLY A 46 14.85 10.52 10.44
N ARG A 47 14.34 10.58 9.20
CA ARG A 47 13.93 9.40 8.41
C ARG A 47 15.10 8.69 7.75
N LYS A 48 14.87 7.45 7.34
CA LYS A 48 15.81 6.65 6.56
C LYS A 48 16.04 7.25 5.17
N ALA A 49 17.30 7.41 4.79
CA ALA A 49 17.67 7.83 3.44
C ALA A 49 17.61 6.66 2.46
N PHE A 50 17.27 6.94 1.20
CA PHE A 50 17.42 5.97 0.13
C PHE A 50 18.91 5.70 -0.14
N SER A 51 19.33 4.44 -0.17
CA SER A 51 20.74 4.08 -0.38
C SER A 51 21.10 3.79 -1.85
N VAL A 52 20.10 3.73 -2.72
CA VAL A 52 20.20 3.54 -4.17
C VAL A 52 19.20 4.47 -4.88
N ASP A 53 19.44 4.74 -6.16
CA ASP A 53 18.45 5.44 -6.99
C ASP A 53 17.23 4.53 -7.23
N THR A 54 16.05 5.07 -6.93
CA THR A 54 14.80 4.31 -6.92
C THR A 54 13.78 4.98 -7.81
N ILE A 55 13.16 4.21 -8.70
CA ILE A 55 11.95 4.61 -9.41
C ILE A 55 10.78 4.51 -8.45
N TRP A 56 9.96 5.56 -8.40
CA TRP A 56 8.63 5.55 -7.80
C TRP A 56 7.61 5.81 -8.92
N ASP A 57 6.90 4.76 -9.34
CA ASP A 57 5.71 4.87 -10.19
C ASP A 57 4.49 5.01 -9.25
N ASN A 58 3.92 6.21 -9.16
CA ASN A 58 2.77 6.54 -8.30
C ASN A 58 1.46 6.44 -9.09
N ASP A 59 0.38 6.04 -8.42
CA ASP A 59 -0.97 5.92 -9.00
C ASP A 59 -1.02 5.05 -10.27
N VAL A 60 -0.32 3.92 -10.24
CA VAL A 60 -0.39 2.88 -11.27
C VAL A 60 -1.80 2.29 -11.28
N ARG A 61 -2.47 2.35 -12.43
CA ARG A 61 -3.79 1.75 -12.66
C ARG A 61 -3.65 0.28 -13.00
N ILE A 62 -4.35 -0.58 -12.25
CA ILE A 62 -4.27 -2.04 -12.35
C ILE A 62 -5.68 -2.56 -12.69
N PRO A 63 -5.99 -2.82 -13.98
CA PRO A 63 -7.28 -3.35 -14.36
C PRO A 63 -7.40 -4.82 -13.97
N LEU A 64 -8.53 -5.18 -13.35
CA LEU A 64 -8.90 -6.54 -13.02
C LEU A 64 -9.78 -7.15 -14.12
N ARG A 65 -9.93 -8.48 -14.07
CA ARG A 65 -10.69 -9.27 -15.06
C ARG A 65 -12.18 -8.92 -15.15
N ASP A 66 -12.75 -8.36 -14.09
CA ASP A 66 -14.16 -7.96 -13.97
C ASP A 66 -14.37 -6.48 -14.32
N GLY A 67 -13.32 -5.78 -14.76
CA GLY A 67 -13.37 -4.37 -15.12
C GLY A 67 -13.18 -3.42 -13.93
N VAL A 68 -13.04 -3.93 -12.70
CA VAL A 68 -12.62 -3.10 -11.56
C VAL A 68 -11.20 -2.62 -11.79
N GLU A 69 -10.95 -1.35 -11.47
CA GLU A 69 -9.61 -0.77 -11.50
C GLU A 69 -9.11 -0.54 -10.07
N LEU A 70 -7.89 -1.00 -9.80
CA LEU A 70 -7.18 -0.70 -8.56
C LEU A 70 -6.08 0.33 -8.80
N LEU A 71 -5.69 1.00 -7.72
CA LEU A 71 -4.55 1.91 -7.70
C LEU A 71 -3.43 1.34 -6.83
N GLY A 72 -2.19 1.56 -7.26
CA GLY A 72 -1.02 1.19 -6.49
C GLY A 72 0.20 2.04 -6.79
N ASP A 73 1.22 1.91 -5.96
CA ASP A 73 2.52 2.53 -6.15
C ASP A 73 3.59 1.44 -6.26
N VAL A 74 4.57 1.65 -7.14
CA VAL A 74 5.69 0.73 -7.35
C VAL A 74 7.00 1.46 -7.06
N PHE A 75 7.74 0.95 -6.08
CA PHE A 75 9.12 1.33 -5.82
C PHE A 75 10.05 0.24 -6.36
N ARG A 76 11.01 0.58 -7.20
CA ARG A 76 11.96 -0.40 -7.77
C ARG A 76 13.30 0.23 -8.13
N PRO A 77 14.40 -0.53 -8.21
CA PRO A 77 15.68 0.02 -8.62
C PRO A 77 15.61 0.56 -10.05
N VAL A 78 16.34 1.64 -10.35
CA VAL A 78 16.43 2.17 -11.73
C VAL A 78 16.93 1.14 -12.73
N THR A 79 17.76 0.19 -12.30
CA THR A 79 18.27 -0.92 -13.13
C THR A 79 17.20 -1.93 -13.53
N SER A 80 16.01 -1.87 -12.92
CA SER A 80 14.95 -2.84 -13.16
C SER A 80 14.22 -2.66 -14.49
N ASP A 81 14.43 -1.53 -15.19
CA ASP A 81 13.96 -1.36 -16.57
C ASP A 81 14.64 -2.35 -17.53
N ASP A 82 15.92 -2.69 -17.28
CA ASP A 82 16.66 -3.64 -18.11
C ASP A 82 16.69 -5.06 -17.51
N LYS A 83 16.74 -5.16 -16.18
CA LYS A 83 16.86 -6.44 -15.46
C LYS A 83 15.75 -6.59 -14.43
N PRO A 84 14.74 -7.45 -14.68
CA PRO A 84 13.65 -7.68 -13.75
C PRO A 84 14.13 -8.07 -12.35
N VAL A 85 13.40 -7.59 -11.34
CA VAL A 85 13.64 -7.87 -9.92
C VAL A 85 12.41 -8.55 -9.30
N PRO A 86 12.57 -9.37 -8.26
CA PRO A 86 11.43 -9.90 -7.51
C PRO A 86 10.63 -8.76 -6.86
N ALA A 87 9.30 -8.92 -6.85
CA ALA A 87 8.39 -7.94 -6.25
C ALA A 87 7.81 -8.46 -4.92
N ILE A 88 7.74 -7.59 -3.93
CA ILE A 88 7.01 -7.80 -2.69
C ILE A 88 5.75 -6.95 -2.75
N MET A 89 4.59 -7.60 -2.60
CA MET A 89 3.29 -6.98 -2.81
C MET A 89 2.47 -7.03 -1.52
N PRO A 90 2.62 -6.03 -0.63
CA PRO A 90 1.73 -5.86 0.52
C PRO A 90 0.31 -5.50 0.05
N TRP A 91 -0.61 -6.44 0.26
CA TRP A 91 -2.02 -6.29 -0.08
C TRP A 91 -2.86 -6.05 1.17
N SER A 92 -3.44 -4.86 1.30
CA SER A 92 -4.33 -4.53 2.43
C SER A 92 -5.16 -3.29 2.13
N HIS A 93 -6.21 -3.10 2.91
CA HIS A 93 -7.11 -1.94 2.85
C HIS A 93 -6.64 -0.75 3.69
N TYR A 94 -5.34 -0.65 3.97
CA TYR A 94 -4.78 0.40 4.83
C TYR A 94 -4.27 1.63 4.08
N GLY A 95 -4.43 1.68 2.77
CA GLY A 95 -3.98 2.79 1.94
C GLY A 95 -2.62 2.48 1.34
N LYS A 96 -2.43 2.83 0.07
CA LYS A 96 -1.11 2.88 -0.57
C LYS A 96 -0.29 4.04 0.00
N THR A 97 0.85 4.32 -0.62
CA THR A 97 1.82 5.27 -0.08
C THR A 97 1.18 6.64 0.13
N GLY A 98 1.13 7.06 1.39
CA GLY A 98 0.66 8.38 1.79
C GLY A 98 -0.83 8.65 1.74
N THR A 99 -1.64 7.63 1.47
CA THR A 99 -3.10 7.75 1.48
C THR A 99 -3.72 7.10 2.72
N GLY A 100 -3.00 6.16 3.33
CA GLY A 100 -3.38 5.52 4.58
C GLY A 100 -3.34 6.43 5.79
N ILE A 101 -4.34 6.27 6.67
CA ILE A 101 -4.41 7.01 7.94
C ILE A 101 -3.31 6.54 8.88
N GLN A 102 -3.05 5.23 8.95
CA GLN A 102 -2.17 4.63 9.96
C GLN A 102 -0.69 4.81 9.60
N GLN A 103 0.07 5.41 10.51
CA GLN A 103 1.52 5.51 10.45
C GLN A 103 2.12 5.24 11.83
N LEU A 104 3.37 4.77 11.88
CA LEU A 104 4.06 4.48 13.14
C LEU A 104 4.07 5.68 14.09
N ASP A 105 4.18 6.90 13.54
CA ASP A 105 4.24 8.17 14.27
C ASP A 105 2.96 8.48 15.05
N MET A 106 1.85 7.82 14.75
CA MET A 106 0.59 7.98 15.48
C MET A 106 0.53 7.16 16.77
N PHE A 107 1.42 6.17 16.92
CA PHE A 107 1.41 5.27 18.06
C PHE A 107 2.41 5.70 19.13
N PRO A 108 2.10 5.49 20.42
CA PRO A 108 3.04 5.77 21.50
C PRO A 108 4.41 5.12 21.23
N TRP A 109 5.46 5.92 21.35
CA TRP A 109 6.86 5.49 21.15
C TRP A 109 7.14 4.87 19.78
N ARG A 110 6.30 5.11 18.77
CA ARG A 110 6.41 4.49 17.42
C ARG A 110 6.53 2.97 17.48
N VAL A 111 5.83 2.36 18.45
CA VAL A 111 5.89 0.91 18.77
C VAL A 111 7.30 0.36 18.92
N GLY A 112 8.26 1.20 19.32
CA GLY A 112 9.67 0.83 19.50
C GLY A 112 10.52 0.84 18.23
N VAL A 113 9.94 1.17 17.06
CA VAL A 113 10.70 1.32 15.81
C VAL A 113 11.32 2.73 15.80
N PRO A 114 12.64 2.92 15.60
CA PRO A 114 13.27 4.25 15.48
C PRO A 114 12.92 4.99 14.17
N ARG A 115 13.04 6.32 14.13
CA ARG A 115 12.59 7.12 12.96
C ARG A 115 13.53 6.91 11.78
N SER A 116 14.80 6.68 12.09
CA SER A 116 15.87 6.34 11.16
C SER A 116 15.68 4.99 10.47
N GLU A 117 14.77 4.14 10.95
CA GLU A 117 14.50 2.83 10.35
C GLU A 117 13.42 2.84 9.28
N THR A 118 12.66 3.93 9.13
CA THR A 118 11.66 4.07 8.08
C THR A 118 11.81 5.37 7.30
N SER A 119 11.50 5.32 6.01
CA SER A 119 11.65 6.38 5.01
C SER A 119 10.52 7.40 5.06
N GLY A 120 9.36 7.03 5.63
CA GLY A 120 8.10 7.76 5.54
C GLY A 120 7.37 7.53 4.21
N LEU A 121 7.85 6.59 3.39
CA LEU A 121 7.19 6.11 2.17
C LEU A 121 6.69 4.66 2.31
N GLU A 122 6.86 4.06 3.49
CA GLU A 122 6.23 2.79 3.83
C GLU A 122 4.71 2.95 3.98
N LYS A 123 3.97 1.96 3.46
CA LYS A 123 2.57 1.75 3.80
C LYS A 123 2.47 1.08 5.18
N TRP A 124 1.35 1.25 5.90
CA TRP A 124 1.13 0.54 7.16
C TRP A 124 1.25 -0.98 6.98
N GLU A 125 2.03 -1.63 7.85
CA GLU A 125 2.35 -3.07 7.79
C GLU A 125 3.08 -3.52 6.50
N ALA A 126 3.58 -2.59 5.70
CA ALA A 126 4.31 -2.88 4.47
C ALA A 126 5.83 -2.78 4.64
N PRO A 127 6.60 -3.46 3.78
CA PRO A 127 8.04 -3.24 3.62
C PRO A 127 8.37 -1.78 3.33
N ASP A 128 9.43 -1.26 3.95
CA ASP A 128 9.94 0.07 3.65
C ASP A 128 10.70 0.10 2.31
N PRO A 129 10.34 0.97 1.35
CA PRO A 129 10.99 1.00 0.05
C PRO A 129 12.47 1.41 0.08
N ALA A 130 12.90 2.27 1.01
CA ALA A 130 14.33 2.64 1.13
C ALA A 130 15.20 1.46 1.58
N GLU A 131 14.62 0.50 2.31
CA GLU A 131 15.29 -0.74 2.73
C GLU A 131 15.26 -1.82 1.64
N TRP A 132 14.08 -2.12 1.10
CA TRP A 132 13.89 -3.31 0.27
C TRP A 132 14.33 -3.08 -1.19
N VAL A 133 14.23 -1.86 -1.70
CA VAL A 133 14.75 -1.54 -3.04
C VAL A 133 16.28 -1.65 -3.07
N ALA A 134 16.95 -1.25 -1.99
CA ALA A 134 18.40 -1.41 -1.84
C ALA A 134 18.85 -2.88 -1.83
N ARG A 135 17.96 -3.80 -1.46
CA ARG A 135 18.18 -5.25 -1.49
C ARG A 135 17.89 -5.89 -2.84
N GLY A 136 17.51 -5.09 -3.85
CA GLY A 136 17.22 -5.57 -5.20
C GLY A 136 15.80 -6.13 -5.35
N TYR A 137 14.84 -5.66 -4.55
CA TYR A 137 13.42 -5.98 -4.71
C TYR A 137 12.64 -4.78 -5.23
N ALA A 138 11.49 -5.03 -5.85
CA ALA A 138 10.44 -4.04 -6.00
C ALA A 138 9.47 -4.12 -4.81
N VAL A 139 8.93 -3.00 -4.35
CA VAL A 139 7.83 -2.93 -3.38
C VAL A 139 6.60 -2.37 -4.08
N VAL A 140 5.50 -3.11 -4.05
CA VAL A 140 4.26 -2.78 -4.75
C VAL A 140 3.14 -2.55 -3.72
N ASN A 141 2.93 -1.28 -3.37
CA ASN A 141 1.91 -0.87 -2.40
C ASN A 141 0.57 -0.70 -3.11
N ILE A 142 -0.38 -1.62 -2.89
CA ILE A 142 -1.68 -1.61 -3.57
C ILE A 142 -2.78 -1.21 -2.60
N ASP A 143 -3.74 -0.40 -3.07
CA ASP A 143 -5.05 -0.26 -2.47
C ASP A 143 -5.93 -1.44 -2.88
N ALA A 144 -6.27 -2.29 -1.92
CA ALA A 144 -7.13 -3.45 -2.15
C ALA A 144 -8.50 -3.04 -2.72
N CYS A 145 -9.24 -4.01 -3.26
CA CYS A 145 -10.60 -3.82 -3.76
C CYS A 145 -11.47 -3.06 -2.75
N GLY A 146 -12.24 -2.09 -3.23
CA GLY A 146 -13.10 -1.21 -2.44
C GLY A 146 -12.39 -0.35 -1.39
N SER A 147 -11.06 -0.24 -1.46
CA SER A 147 -10.28 0.59 -0.55
C SER A 147 -9.93 1.91 -1.21
N PHE A 148 -10.16 3.02 -0.51
CA PHE A 148 -9.82 4.36 -0.98
C PHE A 148 -10.38 4.66 -2.38
N LYS A 149 -9.51 4.94 -3.36
CA LYS A 149 -9.93 5.22 -4.75
C LYS A 149 -9.87 3.99 -5.67
N SER A 150 -9.50 2.82 -5.15
CA SER A 150 -9.68 1.55 -5.87
C SER A 150 -11.17 1.19 -5.92
N GLY A 151 -11.63 0.71 -7.08
CA GLY A 151 -13.02 0.28 -7.26
C GLY A 151 -13.34 -1.07 -6.59
N GLY A 152 -14.60 -1.49 -6.73
CA GLY A 152 -15.13 -2.75 -6.23
C GLY A 152 -15.46 -2.73 -4.73
N ASP A 153 -15.62 -3.91 -4.15
CA ASP A 153 -16.09 -4.06 -2.77
C ASP A 153 -14.96 -4.43 -1.80
N LEU A 154 -14.95 -3.76 -0.64
CA LEU A 154 -14.06 -4.09 0.46
C LEU A 154 -14.69 -5.20 1.30
N VAL A 155 -14.03 -6.35 1.37
CA VAL A 155 -14.44 -7.45 2.26
C VAL A 155 -13.32 -7.77 3.23
N ALA A 156 -13.53 -7.48 4.52
CA ALA A 156 -12.57 -7.75 5.57
C ALA A 156 -12.65 -9.23 6.00
N TYR A 157 -11.53 -9.95 5.87
CA TYR A 157 -11.34 -11.35 6.33
C TYR A 157 -12.15 -12.47 5.64
N GLY A 158 -12.79 -12.24 4.49
CA GLY A 158 -13.52 -13.32 3.83
C GLY A 158 -14.43 -12.88 2.69
N THR A 159 -15.40 -13.73 2.37
CA THR A 159 -16.45 -13.48 1.37
C THR A 159 -17.67 -12.82 1.97
#